data_AF-X0MBQ4-F1
#
_entry.id   AF-X0MBQ4-F1
#
_cell.length_a   1.000
_cell.length_b   1.000
_cell.length_c   1.000
_cell.angle_alpha   90.00
_cell.angle_beta   90.00
_cell.angle_gamma   90.00
#
_symmetry.space_group_name_H-M   'P 1'
#
loop_
_entity.id
_entity.type
_entity.pdbx_description
1 polymer ?
#
loop_
_entity_poly.entity_id
_entity_poly.type
_entity_poly.pdbx_seq_one_letter_code
_entity_poly.pdbx_strand_id
1 'polypeptide(L)'
;MDFQVWDFPGQIDVFENPGFDIEAIFSEIGALIWVIDAQDDYLEAVMRLNTTILFLQRTYPNINIEVFIHKVDGLSDDYKLDIQRDITIRIQDELSDHGFENAPVTFHLTSIYNHSIFEAFSKVIQKLIPRLGTLESMLTNLCRTCRFEKAYLFDVLTKIYIATDSATADMASYEICSDYIDVIIDITEVYGTWQRSDEGRRRLEGEPWSAPIDKQIGCNTAESCLVLHDGNKPIMLREVDRYLALVAIMKEDSYDSMPLVNMNVEAVVEGLTEFFNITKPRQQ
;
A
#
# COMPACT_ATOMS: atom_id res chain seq x y z
N MET A 1 -9.43 -3.38 -6.63
CA MET A 1 -8.93 -2.46 -7.68
C MET A 1 -8.27 -3.34 -8.71
N ASP A 2 -8.63 -3.22 -9.99
CA ASP A 2 -8.02 -4.03 -11.04
C ASP A 2 -6.82 -3.26 -11.59
N PHE A 3 -5.61 -3.64 -11.18
CA PHE A 3 -4.37 -3.12 -11.73
C PHE A 3 -3.91 -4.05 -12.85
N GLN A 4 -3.77 -3.51 -14.06
CA GLN A 4 -3.13 -4.23 -15.14
C GLN A 4 -1.63 -3.92 -15.14
N VAL A 5 -0.83 -4.92 -14.83
CA VAL A 5 0.64 -4.82 -14.88
C VAL A 5 1.11 -5.24 -16.26
N TRP A 6 1.88 -4.35 -16.91
CA TRP A 6 2.50 -4.61 -18.20
C TRP A 6 4.02 -4.71 -18.02
N ASP A 7 4.54 -5.92 -18.17
CA ASP A 7 5.98 -6.16 -18.10
C ASP A 7 6.62 -6.04 -19.48
N PHE A 8 7.57 -5.12 -19.62
CA PHE A 8 8.34 -4.95 -20.84
C PHE A 8 9.73 -5.60 -20.69
N PRO A 9 10.16 -6.46 -21.64
CA PRO A 9 11.52 -7.01 -21.61
C PRO A 9 12.54 -5.90 -21.93
N GLY A 10 13.54 -5.71 -21.07
CA GLY A 10 14.52 -4.63 -21.17
C GLY A 10 15.47 -4.65 -22.38
N GLN A 11 15.34 -5.65 -23.26
CA GLN A 11 16.08 -5.77 -24.53
C GLN A 11 15.28 -5.26 -25.73
N ILE A 12 13.98 -5.00 -25.56
CA ILE A 12 13.12 -4.54 -26.65
C ILE A 12 12.97 -3.02 -26.51
N ASP A 13 13.47 -2.28 -27.48
CA ASP A 13 13.06 -0.89 -27.67
C ASP A 13 11.59 -0.88 -28.07
N VAL A 14 10.72 -0.63 -27.09
CA VAL A 14 9.26 -0.55 -27.25
C VAL A 14 8.90 0.47 -28.35
N PHE A 15 9.76 1.46 -28.56
CA PHE A 15 9.61 2.50 -29.58
C PHE A 15 9.95 2.07 -31.01
N GLU A 16 10.72 0.99 -31.19
CA GLU A 16 11.17 0.54 -32.52
C GLU A 16 10.34 -0.61 -33.08
N ASN A 17 9.54 -1.30 -32.26
CA ASN A 17 8.74 -2.42 -32.72
C ASN A 17 7.34 -1.98 -33.22
N PRO A 18 7.06 -2.09 -34.54
CA PRO A 18 5.78 -1.68 -35.12
C PRO A 18 4.60 -2.60 -34.76
N GLY A 19 4.83 -3.63 -33.93
CA GLY A 19 3.79 -4.52 -33.40
C GLY A 19 3.21 -4.07 -32.06
N PHE A 20 3.80 -3.07 -31.40
CA PHE A 20 3.26 -2.49 -30.17
C PHE A 20 2.49 -1.21 -30.50
N ASP A 21 1.20 -1.20 -30.17
CA ASP A 21 0.38 0.01 -30.25
C ASP A 21 0.67 0.87 -29.02
N ILE A 22 1.78 1.61 -29.09
CA ILE A 22 2.27 2.52 -28.06
C ILE A 22 1.17 3.51 -27.67
N GLU A 23 0.38 3.99 -28.63
CA GLU A 23 -0.70 4.94 -28.33
C GLU A 23 -1.81 4.32 -27.49
N ALA A 24 -2.24 3.09 -27.82
CA ALA A 24 -3.24 2.38 -27.03
C ALA A 24 -2.75 2.10 -25.61
N ILE A 25 -1.51 1.62 -25.47
CA ILE A 25 -0.95 1.21 -24.17
C ILE A 25 -0.70 2.42 -23.26
N PHE A 26 0.00 3.45 -23.73
CA PHE A 26 0.35 4.60 -22.90
C PHE A 26 -0.83 5.55 -22.65
N SER A 27 -1.92 5.47 -23.42
CA SER A 27 -3.14 6.24 -23.14
C SER A 27 -3.90 5.77 -21.91
N GLU A 28 -3.80 4.49 -21.55
CA GLU A 28 -4.52 3.88 -20.42
C GLU A 28 -3.67 3.80 -19.13
N ILE A 29 -2.34 3.95 -19.25
CA ILE A 29 -1.41 3.86 -18.13
C ILE A 29 -1.41 5.17 -17.32
N GLY A 30 -1.56 5.06 -16.00
CA GLY A 30 -1.43 6.20 -15.08
C GLY A 30 -0.03 6.43 -14.50
N ALA A 31 0.80 5.38 -14.42
CA ALA A 31 2.16 5.47 -13.90
C ALA A 31 3.11 4.51 -14.63
N LEU A 32 4.32 4.97 -14.91
CA LEU A 32 5.43 4.16 -15.41
C LEU A 32 6.38 3.88 -14.26
N ILE A 33 6.68 2.60 -14.03
CA ILE A 33 7.72 2.16 -13.11
C ILE A 33 8.93 1.71 -13.92
N TRP A 34 10.07 2.35 -13.71
CA TRP A 34 11.34 1.96 -14.32
C TRP A 34 12.27 1.34 -13.27
N VAL A 35 12.79 0.15 -13.54
CA VAL A 35 13.64 -0.58 -12.59
C VAL A 35 15.09 -0.48 -13.03
N ILE A 36 15.95 0.01 -12.13
CA ILE A 36 17.40 0.10 -12.30
C ILE A 36 18.06 -0.85 -11.31
N ASP A 37 18.91 -1.75 -11.79
CA ASP A 37 19.71 -2.61 -10.90
C ASP A 37 20.86 -1.79 -10.29
N ALA A 38 20.92 -1.70 -8.96
CA ALA A 38 21.95 -0.95 -8.25
C ALA A 38 23.31 -1.69 -8.18
N GLN A 39 23.33 -3.01 -8.47
CA GLN A 39 24.54 -3.82 -8.39
C GLN A 39 25.25 -3.99 -9.74
N ASP A 40 24.60 -3.60 -10.84
CA ASP A 40 25.14 -3.68 -12.20
C ASP A 40 25.45 -2.28 -12.75
N ASP A 41 26.03 -2.22 -13.95
CA ASP A 41 26.27 -0.96 -14.65
C ASP A 41 24.94 -0.30 -15.09
N TYR A 42 24.50 0.69 -14.31
CA TYR A 42 23.25 1.42 -14.54
C TYR A 42 23.36 2.53 -15.59
N LEU A 43 24.54 2.80 -16.17
CA LEU A 43 24.74 3.89 -17.14
C LEU A 43 23.83 3.75 -18.37
N GLU A 44 23.78 2.54 -18.94
CA GLU A 44 22.95 2.26 -20.11
C GLU A 44 21.45 2.38 -19.77
N ALA A 45 21.06 1.88 -18.58
CA ALA A 45 19.69 1.97 -18.10
C ALA A 45 19.24 3.43 -17.89
N VAL A 46 20.12 4.28 -17.37
CA VAL A 46 19.86 5.73 -17.20
C VAL A 46 19.70 6.43 -18.54
N MET A 47 20.57 6.18 -19.52
CA MET A 47 20.45 6.78 -20.86
C MET A 47 19.14 6.36 -21.57
N ARG A 48 18.75 5.08 -21.47
CA ARG A 48 17.47 4.58 -22.00
C ARG A 48 16.28 5.21 -21.29
N LEU A 49 16.35 5.34 -19.97
CA LEU A 49 15.33 6.00 -19.18
C LEU A 49 15.14 7.46 -19.64
N ASN A 50 16.22 8.23 -19.79
CA ASN A 50 16.12 9.63 -20.21
C ASN A 50 15.48 9.77 -21.61
N THR A 51 15.86 8.91 -22.55
CA THR A 51 15.22 8.87 -23.88
C THR A 51 13.71 8.58 -23.78
N THR A 52 13.33 7.64 -22.93
CA THR A 52 11.94 7.26 -22.67
C THR A 52 11.14 8.38 -22.02
N ILE A 53 11.71 9.04 -21.00
CA ILE A 53 11.08 10.17 -20.31
C ILE A 53 10.84 11.33 -21.27
N LEU A 54 11.82 11.66 -22.12
CA LEU A 54 11.69 12.75 -23.09
C LEU A 54 10.57 12.49 -24.11
N PHE A 55 10.38 11.23 -24.53
CA PHE A 55 9.28 10.85 -25.40
C PHE A 55 7.92 10.94 -24.69
N LEU A 56 7.84 10.40 -23.46
CA LEU A 56 6.60 10.37 -22.69
C LEU A 56 6.16 11.76 -22.23
N GLN A 57 7.08 12.62 -21.77
CA GLN A 57 6.74 13.98 -21.34
C GLN A 57 6.19 14.85 -22.49
N ARG A 58 6.60 14.57 -23.73
CA ARG A 58 6.08 15.27 -24.92
C ARG A 58 4.68 14.81 -25.31
N THR A 59 4.39 13.51 -25.14
CA THR A 59 3.18 12.87 -25.67
C THR A 59 2.10 12.70 -24.62
N TYR A 60 2.49 12.42 -23.37
CA TYR A 60 1.65 12.08 -22.22
C TYR A 60 2.16 12.76 -20.93
N PRO A 61 1.92 14.07 -20.72
CA PRO A 61 2.43 14.79 -19.55
C PRO A 61 1.78 14.38 -18.21
N ASN A 62 0.66 13.64 -18.26
CA ASN A 62 -0.09 13.24 -17.05
C ASN A 62 0.41 11.93 -16.42
N ILE A 63 1.35 11.22 -17.06
CA ILE A 63 1.88 9.95 -16.55
C ILE A 63 2.89 10.24 -15.44
N ASN A 64 2.69 9.62 -14.27
CA ASN A 64 3.66 9.67 -13.18
C ASN A 64 4.85 8.75 -13.50
N ILE A 65 6.08 9.23 -13.32
CA ILE A 65 7.29 8.47 -13.60
C ILE A 65 7.97 8.14 -12.26
N GLU A 66 8.12 6.85 -12.01
CA GLU A 66 8.63 6.29 -10.77
C GLU A 66 9.84 5.42 -11.09
N VAL A 67 10.98 5.68 -10.44
CA VAL A 67 12.23 4.95 -10.68
C VAL A 67 12.55 4.13 -9.44
N PHE A 68 12.63 2.81 -9.61
CA PHE A 68 13.00 1.86 -8.57
C PHE A 68 14.47 1.50 -8.72
N ILE A 69 15.28 1.97 -7.78
CA ILE A 69 16.66 1.54 -7.62
C ILE A 69 16.60 0.21 -6.85
N HIS A 70 16.83 -0.88 -7.56
CA HIS A 70 16.56 -2.23 -7.11
C HIS A 70 17.83 -2.98 -6.67
N LYS A 71 17.64 -4.08 -5.91
CA LYS A 71 18.72 -4.91 -5.34
C LYS A 71 19.67 -4.18 -4.38
N VAL A 72 19.12 -3.29 -3.56
CA VAL A 72 19.90 -2.51 -2.58
C VAL A 72 20.29 -3.31 -1.32
N ASP A 73 19.87 -4.57 -1.18
CA ASP A 73 20.07 -5.43 -0.01
C ASP A 73 21.54 -5.71 0.33
N GLY A 74 22.41 -5.83 -0.66
CA GLY A 74 23.84 -6.10 -0.47
C GLY A 74 24.70 -4.88 -0.20
N LEU A 75 24.11 -3.68 -0.16
CA LEU A 75 24.82 -2.41 -0.13
C LEU A 75 24.78 -1.77 1.27
N SER A 76 25.86 -1.07 1.64
CA SER A 76 25.87 -0.24 2.85
C SER A 76 24.97 0.97 2.67
N ASP A 77 24.42 1.51 3.77
CA ASP A 77 23.50 2.65 3.71
C ASP A 77 24.15 3.89 3.10
N ASP A 78 25.43 4.13 3.37
CA ASP A 78 26.19 5.22 2.73
C ASP A 78 26.24 5.04 1.21
N TYR A 79 26.49 3.81 0.73
CA TYR A 79 26.58 3.52 -0.69
C TYR A 79 25.21 3.59 -1.38
N LYS A 80 24.11 3.24 -0.70
CA LYS A 80 22.75 3.43 -1.20
C LYS A 80 22.44 4.92 -1.44
N LEU A 81 22.79 5.77 -0.47
CA LEU A 81 22.59 7.22 -0.59
C LEU A 81 23.43 7.82 -1.71
N ASP A 82 24.68 7.36 -1.87
CA ASP A 82 25.56 7.80 -2.94
C ASP A 82 25.02 7.40 -4.32
N ILE A 83 24.61 6.14 -4.52
CA ILE A 83 23.99 5.68 -5.78
C ILE A 83 22.72 6.46 -6.07
N GLN A 84 21.83 6.61 -5.07
CA GLN A 84 20.58 7.35 -5.25
C GLN A 84 20.85 8.77 -5.70
N ARG A 85 21.81 9.44 -5.06
CA ARG A 85 22.20 10.81 -5.40
C ARG A 85 22.81 10.88 -6.79
N ASP A 86 23.69 9.96 -7.16
CA ASP A 86 24.34 9.94 -8.47
C ASP A 86 23.31 9.72 -9.60
N ILE A 87 22.43 8.73 -9.46
CA ILE A 87 21.34 8.46 -10.42
C ILE A 87 20.40 9.66 -10.53
N THR A 88 20.03 10.26 -9.39
CA THR A 88 19.13 11.43 -9.36
C THR A 88 19.73 12.61 -10.10
N ILE A 89 20.99 12.95 -9.83
CA ILE A 89 21.69 14.07 -10.47
C ILE A 89 21.79 13.83 -11.97
N ARG A 90 22.22 12.64 -12.41
CA ARG A 90 22.38 12.34 -13.84
C ARG A 90 21.07 12.46 -14.62
N ILE A 91 19.99 11.92 -14.06
CA ILE A 91 18.65 12.00 -14.69
C ILE A 91 18.18 13.45 -14.72
N GLN A 92 18.33 14.20 -13.63
CA GLN A 92 17.89 15.60 -13.55
C GLN A 92 18.71 16.52 -14.47
N ASP A 93 20.03 16.33 -14.55
CA ASP A 93 20.92 17.10 -15.42
C ASP A 93 20.57 16.86 -16.89
N GLU A 94 20.43 15.60 -17.32
CA GLU A 94 20.05 15.29 -18.70
C GLU A 94 18.65 15.82 -19.05
N LEU A 95 17.68 15.76 -18.14
CA LEU A 95 16.35 16.32 -18.37
C LEU A 95 16.38 17.86 -18.45
N SER A 96 17.23 18.49 -17.62
CA SER A 96 17.42 19.95 -17.63
C SER A 96 18.06 20.43 -18.93
N ASP A 97 19.05 19.71 -19.45
CA ASP A 97 19.69 19.99 -20.75
C ASP A 97 18.69 19.98 -21.91
N HIS A 98 17.63 19.17 -21.81
CA HIS A 98 16.56 19.09 -22.80
C HIS A 98 15.38 20.06 -22.52
N GLY A 99 15.50 20.95 -21.54
CA GLY A 99 14.54 22.01 -21.24
C GLY A 99 13.43 21.63 -20.24
N PHE A 100 13.54 20.50 -19.55
CA PHE A 100 12.60 20.08 -18.51
C PHE A 100 13.22 20.29 -17.12
N GLU A 101 13.16 21.53 -16.60
CA GLU A 101 13.79 21.88 -15.32
C GLU A 101 13.14 21.24 -14.07
N ASN A 102 11.96 20.62 -14.18
CA ASN A 102 11.25 19.98 -13.05
C ASN A 102 10.35 18.82 -13.50
N ALA A 103 10.92 17.82 -14.20
CA ALA A 103 10.17 16.60 -14.49
C ALA A 103 9.79 15.90 -13.15
N PRO A 104 8.53 15.48 -12.95
CA PRO A 104 8.07 14.85 -11.71
C PRO A 104 8.52 13.38 -11.64
N VAL A 105 9.83 13.15 -11.58
CA VAL A 105 10.43 11.83 -11.39
C VAL A 105 10.62 11.58 -9.91
N THR A 106 10.05 10.49 -9.41
CA THR A 106 10.21 10.07 -8.01
C THR A 106 11.09 8.83 -7.93
N PHE A 107 11.99 8.79 -6.96
CA PHE A 107 12.96 7.71 -6.78
C PHE A 107 12.65 6.91 -5.53
N HIS A 108 12.72 5.57 -5.63
CA HIS A 108 12.52 4.66 -4.50
C HIS A 108 13.64 3.62 -4.44
N LEU A 109 14.15 3.38 -3.23
CA LEU A 109 15.10 2.30 -2.97
C LEU A 109 14.29 1.03 -2.66
N THR A 110 14.48 -0.02 -3.46
CA THR A 110 13.68 -1.24 -3.35
C THR A 110 14.57 -2.48 -3.27
N SER A 111 14.14 -3.45 -2.47
CA SER A 111 14.68 -4.81 -2.48
C SER A 111 13.53 -5.79 -2.26
N ILE A 112 13.64 -6.98 -2.84
CA ILE A 112 12.68 -8.09 -2.64
C ILE A 112 12.85 -8.80 -1.31
N TYR A 113 13.98 -8.62 -0.63
CA TYR A 113 14.24 -9.25 0.67
C TYR A 113 13.68 -8.44 1.84
N ASN A 114 13.41 -7.16 1.59
CA ASN A 114 12.86 -6.24 2.56
C ASN A 114 11.44 -5.83 2.14
N HIS A 115 10.75 -5.18 3.06
CA HIS A 115 9.40 -4.66 2.86
C HIS A 115 9.35 -3.39 1.97
N SER A 116 10.51 -2.84 1.56
CA SER A 116 10.60 -1.56 0.85
C SER A 116 9.98 -1.58 -0.55
N ILE A 117 9.96 -2.74 -1.22
CA ILE A 117 9.27 -2.87 -2.51
C ILE A 117 7.77 -2.61 -2.37
N PHE A 118 7.13 -3.14 -1.33
CA PHE A 118 5.71 -2.94 -1.09
C PHE A 118 5.42 -1.49 -0.67
N GLU A 119 6.30 -0.87 0.11
CA GLU A 119 6.17 0.54 0.47
C GLU A 119 6.26 1.44 -0.77
N ALA A 120 7.22 1.17 -1.66
CA ALA A 120 7.37 1.91 -2.92
C ALA A 120 6.12 1.75 -3.79
N PHE A 121 5.63 0.52 -3.99
CA PHE A 121 4.39 0.27 -4.72
C PHE A 121 3.17 0.98 -4.09
N SER A 122 3.09 1.02 -2.76
CA SER A 122 2.02 1.73 -2.05
C SER A 122 2.03 3.23 -2.37
N LYS A 123 3.21 3.86 -2.39
CA LYS A 123 3.34 5.28 -2.79
C LYS A 123 2.96 5.50 -4.25
N VAL A 124 3.33 4.59 -5.16
CA VAL A 124 2.94 4.68 -6.58
C VAL A 124 1.41 4.59 -6.73
N ILE A 125 0.80 3.59 -6.09
CA ILE A 125 -0.64 3.36 -6.15
C ILE A 125 -1.43 4.52 -5.54
N GLN A 126 -0.94 5.11 -4.45
CA GLN A 126 -1.55 6.30 -3.86
C GLN A 126 -1.71 7.45 -4.85
N LYS A 127 -0.68 7.70 -5.69
CA LYS A 127 -0.73 8.74 -6.72
C LYS A 127 -1.73 8.44 -7.83
N LEU A 128 -2.09 7.17 -8.04
CA LEU A 128 -3.06 6.73 -9.03
C LEU A 128 -4.51 6.82 -8.55
N ILE A 129 -4.75 6.81 -7.24
CA ILE A 129 -6.10 6.76 -6.69
C ILE A 129 -6.76 8.15 -6.78
N PRO A 130 -7.86 8.28 -7.53
CA PRO A 130 -8.60 9.53 -7.56
C PRO A 130 -9.22 9.80 -6.18
N ARG A 131 -9.11 11.06 -5.71
CA ARG A 131 -9.66 11.53 -4.42
C ARG A 131 -8.99 10.95 -3.17
N LEU A 132 -7.71 10.57 -3.25
CA LEU A 132 -6.90 10.14 -2.09
C LEU A 132 -7.05 11.10 -0.89
N GLY A 133 -7.04 12.41 -1.11
CA GLY A 133 -7.15 13.39 -0.01
C GLY A 133 -8.41 13.27 0.86
N THR A 134 -9.49 12.68 0.34
CA THR A 134 -10.69 12.38 1.16
C THR A 134 -10.42 11.20 2.11
N LEU A 135 -9.80 10.13 1.61
CA LEU A 135 -9.40 8.97 2.41
C LEU A 135 -8.36 9.37 3.48
N GLU A 136 -7.36 10.15 3.11
CA GLU A 136 -6.36 10.68 4.05
C GLU A 136 -7.02 11.53 5.14
N SER A 137 -7.99 12.37 4.77
CA SER A 137 -8.72 13.20 5.74
C SER A 137 -9.57 12.36 6.70
N MET A 138 -10.23 11.30 6.20
CA MET A 138 -10.98 10.35 7.03
C MET A 138 -10.07 9.63 8.03
N LEU A 139 -8.94 9.09 7.56
CA LEU A 139 -7.95 8.42 8.41
C LEU A 139 -7.32 9.38 9.42
N THR A 140 -7.00 10.61 8.99
CA THR A 140 -6.44 11.65 9.89
C THR A 140 -7.44 12.04 10.98
N ASN A 141 -8.72 12.14 10.65
CA ASN A 141 -9.77 12.40 11.65
C ASN A 141 -9.93 11.23 12.62
N LEU A 142 -9.85 9.99 12.13
CA LEU A 142 -9.85 8.80 12.97
C LEU A 142 -8.66 8.81 13.95
N CYS A 143 -7.45 9.08 13.46
CA CYS A 143 -6.26 9.17 14.32
C CYS A 143 -6.40 10.24 15.40
N ARG A 144 -6.99 11.40 15.06
CA ARG A 144 -7.22 12.50 16.01
C ARG A 144 -8.24 12.12 17.09
N THR A 145 -9.35 11.49 16.73
CA THR A 145 -10.42 11.15 17.69
C THR A 145 -10.05 9.97 18.57
N CYS A 146 -9.42 8.93 18.00
CA CYS A 146 -9.05 7.71 18.71
C CYS A 146 -7.66 7.73 19.34
N ARG A 147 -6.92 8.85 19.20
CA ARG A 147 -5.53 9.00 19.66
C ARG A 147 -4.59 7.95 19.08
N PHE A 148 -4.79 7.58 17.82
CA PHE A 148 -3.83 6.74 17.11
C PHE A 148 -2.56 7.54 16.79
N GLU A 149 -1.43 6.85 16.84
CA GLU A 149 -0.15 7.36 16.37
C GLU A 149 -0.08 7.30 14.85
N LYS A 150 -0.59 6.21 14.26
CA LYS A 150 -0.56 5.96 12.82
C LYS A 150 -1.73 5.08 12.41
N ALA A 151 -2.26 5.27 11.20
CA ALA A 151 -3.25 4.37 10.61
C ALA A 151 -2.94 4.09 9.14
N TYR A 152 -3.15 2.84 8.75
CA TYR A 152 -2.93 2.34 7.40
C TYR A 152 -4.15 1.56 6.94
N LEU A 153 -4.57 1.80 5.70
CA LEU A 153 -5.56 0.98 5.02
C LEU A 153 -4.83 0.05 4.05
N PHE A 154 -4.73 -1.22 4.42
CA PHE A 154 -4.02 -2.25 3.69
C PHE A 154 -4.95 -3.05 2.77
N ASP A 155 -4.42 -3.45 1.62
CA ASP A 155 -4.88 -4.62 0.89
C ASP A 155 -4.21 -5.87 1.49
N VAL A 156 -5.03 -6.78 2.01
CA VAL A 156 -4.61 -7.96 2.78
C VAL A 156 -3.77 -8.91 1.93
N LEU A 157 -4.07 -9.03 0.62
CA LEU A 157 -3.42 -9.97 -0.28
C LEU A 157 -2.07 -9.46 -0.79
N THR A 158 -2.02 -8.19 -1.21
CA THR A 158 -0.84 -7.59 -1.83
C THR A 158 0.10 -6.95 -0.81
N LYS A 159 -0.35 -6.76 0.44
CA LYS A 159 0.32 -6.01 1.51
C LYS A 159 0.52 -4.53 1.20
N ILE A 160 -0.07 -4.03 0.12
CA ILE A 160 0.05 -2.64 -0.29
C ILE A 160 -0.92 -1.80 0.55
N TYR A 161 -0.46 -0.67 1.09
CA TYR A 161 -1.37 0.28 1.72
C TYR A 161 -1.92 1.27 0.70
N ILE A 162 -3.25 1.33 0.62
CA ILE A 162 -4.01 2.19 -0.29
C ILE A 162 -4.00 3.64 0.20
N ALA A 163 -4.09 3.83 1.51
CA ALA A 163 -4.12 5.15 2.12
C ALA A 163 -3.47 5.10 3.51
N THR A 164 -2.91 6.23 3.92
CA THR A 164 -2.39 6.44 5.27
C THR A 164 -2.82 7.82 5.76
N ASP A 165 -2.70 8.08 7.06
CA ASP A 165 -2.91 9.41 7.62
C ASP A 165 -1.76 10.37 7.24
N SER A 166 -1.97 11.67 7.48
CA SER A 166 -1.01 12.71 7.09
C SER A 166 0.34 12.68 7.83
N ALA A 167 0.51 11.88 8.88
CA ALA A 167 1.80 11.74 9.54
C ALA A 167 2.82 11.08 8.59
N THR A 168 4.10 11.40 8.73
CA THR A 168 5.15 10.75 7.93
C THR A 168 5.11 9.25 8.14
N ALA A 169 5.01 8.48 7.06
CA ALA A 169 5.11 7.03 7.13
C ALA A 169 6.52 6.65 7.58
N ASP A 170 6.58 5.82 8.61
CA ASP A 170 7.82 5.23 9.12
C ASP A 170 7.89 3.78 8.64
N MET A 171 9.06 3.39 8.15
CA MET A 171 9.28 2.08 7.58
C MET A 171 9.12 0.99 8.64
N ALA A 172 9.60 1.22 9.86
CA ALA A 172 9.47 0.24 10.95
C ALA A 172 7.99 0.02 11.32
N SER A 173 7.20 1.10 11.33
CA SER A 173 5.75 1.01 11.57
C SER A 173 5.03 0.21 10.47
N TYR A 174 5.44 0.37 9.21
CA TYR A 174 4.92 -0.41 8.09
C TYR A 174 5.26 -1.90 8.21
N GLU A 175 6.52 -2.22 8.51
CA GLU A 175 7.00 -3.61 8.67
C GLU A 175 6.20 -4.35 9.75
N ILE A 176 6.04 -3.74 10.93
CA ILE A 176 5.28 -4.33 12.03
C ILE A 176 3.81 -4.56 11.62
N CYS A 177 3.20 -3.62 10.91
CA CYS A 177 1.82 -3.76 10.44
C CYS A 177 1.67 -4.87 9.39
N SER A 178 2.64 -4.98 8.47
CA SER A 178 2.66 -6.02 7.43
C SER A 178 2.76 -7.41 8.05
N ASP A 179 3.76 -7.62 8.93
CA ASP A 179 3.96 -8.88 9.65
C ASP A 179 2.73 -9.23 10.50
N TYR A 180 2.08 -8.23 11.10
CA TYR A 180 0.88 -8.46 11.88
C TYR A 180 -0.28 -9.00 11.03
N ILE A 181 -0.45 -8.50 9.80
CA ILE A 181 -1.46 -9.03 8.89
C ILE A 181 -1.17 -10.50 8.56
N ASP A 182 0.09 -10.87 8.32
CA ASP A 182 0.47 -12.28 8.06
C ASP A 182 0.12 -13.19 9.22
N VAL A 183 0.43 -12.78 10.45
CA VAL A 183 0.07 -13.55 11.65
C VAL A 183 -1.44 -13.78 11.75
N ILE A 184 -2.25 -12.75 11.45
CA ILE A 184 -3.72 -12.87 11.50
C ILE A 184 -4.24 -13.78 10.38
N ILE A 185 -3.70 -13.69 9.17
CA ILE A 185 -4.06 -14.59 8.07
C ILE A 185 -3.70 -16.03 8.45
N ASP A 186 -2.46 -16.28 8.90
CA ASP A 186 -2.00 -17.63 9.26
C ASP A 186 -2.86 -18.25 10.37
N ILE A 187 -3.19 -17.49 11.41
CA ILE A 187 -4.09 -17.93 12.49
C ILE A 187 -5.48 -18.23 11.94
N THR A 188 -5.99 -17.37 11.05
CA THR A 188 -7.32 -17.53 10.45
C THR A 188 -7.37 -18.71 9.47
N GLU A 189 -6.30 -19.01 8.75
CA GLU A 189 -6.22 -20.18 7.89
C GLU A 189 -6.23 -21.48 8.71
N VAL A 190 -5.45 -21.51 9.80
CA VAL A 190 -5.35 -22.67 10.68
C VAL A 190 -6.63 -22.91 11.48
N TYR A 191 -7.22 -21.87 12.07
CA TYR A 191 -8.36 -22.00 13.00
C TYR A 191 -9.69 -21.53 12.44
N GLY A 192 -9.71 -20.66 11.43
CA GLY A 192 -10.96 -20.12 10.84
C GLY A 192 -11.73 -21.15 10.03
N THR A 193 -11.05 -22.16 9.49
CA THR A 193 -11.68 -23.31 8.82
C THR A 193 -12.16 -24.40 9.80
N TRP A 194 -11.91 -24.22 11.11
CA TRP A 194 -12.37 -25.16 12.13
C TRP A 194 -13.89 -25.13 12.25
N GLN A 195 -14.55 -25.97 11.46
CA GLN A 195 -15.99 -26.17 11.56
C GLN A 195 -16.28 -26.84 12.92
N ARG A 196 -16.88 -26.08 13.83
CA ARG A 196 -17.41 -26.64 15.07
C ARG A 196 -18.41 -27.75 14.72
N SER A 197 -18.29 -28.90 15.37
CA SER A 197 -19.25 -29.99 15.21
C SER A 197 -20.67 -29.50 15.49
N ASP A 198 -21.67 -30.08 14.82
CA ASP A 198 -23.07 -29.70 15.00
C ASP A 198 -23.53 -29.83 16.45
N GLU A 199 -22.95 -30.77 17.20
CA GLU A 199 -23.19 -30.96 18.63
C GLU A 199 -22.58 -29.81 19.47
N GLY A 200 -21.40 -29.32 19.09
CA GLY A 200 -20.75 -28.16 19.69
C GLY A 200 -21.51 -26.86 19.41
N ARG A 201 -22.06 -26.69 18.21
CA ARG A 201 -22.93 -25.55 17.87
C ARG A 201 -24.21 -25.54 18.70
N ARG A 202 -24.93 -26.67 18.78
CA ARG A 202 -26.17 -26.79 19.57
C ARG A 202 -25.96 -26.52 21.06
N ARG A 203 -24.79 -26.87 21.60
CA ARG A 203 -24.45 -26.58 23.00
C ARG A 203 -24.25 -25.08 23.25
N LEU A 204 -23.67 -24.36 22.29
CA LEU A 204 -23.43 -22.91 22.39
C LEU A 204 -24.71 -22.08 22.12
N GLU A 205 -25.63 -22.60 21.30
CA GLU A 205 -26.97 -22.03 21.07
C GLU A 205 -27.98 -22.41 22.17
N GLY A 206 -27.52 -23.13 23.21
CA GLY A 206 -28.31 -23.55 24.37
C GLY A 206 -28.44 -22.46 25.45
N GLU A 207 -28.97 -22.84 26.60
CA GLU A 207 -29.04 -21.93 27.77
C GLU A 207 -27.63 -21.57 28.27
N PRO A 208 -27.38 -20.32 28.72
CA PRO A 208 -28.36 -19.28 29.05
C PRO A 208 -28.72 -18.30 27.91
N TRP A 209 -28.13 -18.42 26.71
CA TRP A 209 -28.35 -17.47 25.60
C TRP A 209 -28.78 -18.20 24.33
N SER A 210 -30.09 -18.43 24.20
CA SER A 210 -30.70 -19.17 23.09
C SER A 210 -30.85 -18.32 21.81
N ALA A 211 -29.74 -17.79 21.32
CA ALA A 211 -29.67 -17.12 20.03
C ALA A 211 -28.73 -17.90 19.09
N PRO A 212 -28.95 -17.86 17.75
CA PRO A 212 -27.99 -18.41 16.80
C PRO A 212 -26.61 -17.78 17.02
N ILE A 213 -25.54 -18.57 16.85
CA ILE A 213 -24.14 -18.14 17.11
C ILE A 213 -23.80 -16.83 16.41
N ASP A 214 -24.30 -16.63 15.19
CA ASP A 214 -24.07 -15.41 14.41
C ASP A 214 -24.63 -14.13 15.06
N LYS A 215 -25.61 -14.25 15.97
CA LYS A 215 -26.17 -13.13 16.75
C LYS A 215 -25.57 -13.02 18.16
N GLN A 216 -24.77 -14.00 18.58
CA GLN A 216 -24.02 -13.94 19.83
C GLN A 216 -22.67 -13.22 19.65
N ILE A 217 -22.19 -13.16 18.41
CA ILE A 217 -20.95 -12.46 18.05
C ILE A 217 -21.27 -10.96 17.93
N GLY A 218 -20.61 -10.14 18.77
CA GLY A 218 -20.79 -8.69 18.77
C GLY A 218 -20.17 -7.96 17.58
N CYS A 219 -19.33 -8.64 16.81
CA CYS A 219 -18.68 -8.11 15.62
C CYS A 219 -18.59 -9.18 14.52
N ASN A 220 -19.30 -8.97 13.41
CA ASN A 220 -19.27 -9.92 12.29
C ASN A 220 -17.97 -9.87 11.48
N THR A 221 -17.17 -8.82 11.66
CA THR A 221 -15.90 -8.62 10.95
C THR A 221 -14.72 -9.05 11.81
N ALA A 222 -13.62 -9.45 11.16
CA ALA A 222 -12.40 -9.81 11.88
C ALA A 222 -11.83 -8.59 12.62
N GLU A 223 -11.68 -8.73 13.93
CA GLU A 223 -11.04 -7.75 14.80
C GLU A 223 -9.93 -8.45 15.59
N SER A 224 -8.76 -7.84 15.63
CA SER A 224 -7.66 -8.33 16.46
C SER A 224 -6.89 -7.16 17.07
N CYS A 225 -6.48 -7.33 18.33
CA CYS A 225 -5.64 -6.39 19.05
C CYS A 225 -4.39 -7.11 19.57
N LEU A 226 -3.21 -6.56 19.25
CA LEU A 226 -1.92 -7.04 19.72
C LEU A 226 -1.24 -5.96 20.55
N VAL A 227 -0.63 -6.31 21.67
CA VAL A 227 0.13 -5.37 22.51
C VAL A 227 1.59 -5.81 22.54
N LEU A 228 2.48 -4.94 22.05
CA LEU A 228 3.92 -5.20 22.07
C LEU A 228 4.47 -4.97 23.48
N HIS A 229 5.26 -5.93 23.96
CA HIS A 229 5.89 -5.88 25.30
C HIS A 229 6.85 -4.70 25.46
N ASP A 230 7.56 -4.31 24.39
CA ASP A 230 8.67 -3.35 24.46
C ASP A 230 8.25 -1.88 24.43
N GLY A 231 6.98 -1.58 24.10
CA GLY A 231 6.50 -0.20 23.97
C GLY A 231 5.10 0.05 24.52
N ASN A 232 4.40 -0.97 25.02
CA ASN A 232 3.00 -0.85 25.47
C ASN A 232 2.08 -0.14 24.47
N LYS A 233 2.42 -0.21 23.17
CA LYS A 233 1.66 0.35 22.06
C LYS A 233 0.73 -0.75 21.52
N PRO A 234 -0.59 -0.63 21.69
CA PRO A 234 -1.53 -1.55 21.07
C PRO A 234 -1.57 -1.35 19.56
N ILE A 235 -1.60 -2.43 18.81
CA ILE A 235 -1.85 -2.46 17.37
C ILE A 235 -3.21 -3.11 17.17
N MET A 236 -4.12 -2.35 16.57
CA MET A 236 -5.46 -2.80 16.25
C MET A 236 -5.56 -3.11 14.76
N LEU A 237 -6.13 -4.26 14.42
CA LEU A 237 -6.52 -4.62 13.07
C LEU A 237 -8.03 -4.78 13.02
N ARG A 238 -8.64 -4.16 12.00
CA ARG A 238 -10.06 -4.23 11.71
C ARG A 238 -10.28 -4.49 10.23
N GLU A 239 -11.05 -5.52 9.90
CA GLU A 239 -11.51 -5.76 8.54
C GLU A 239 -12.53 -4.70 8.08
N VAL A 240 -12.32 -4.15 6.88
CA VAL A 240 -13.18 -3.15 6.23
C VAL A 240 -14.02 -3.81 5.13
N ASP A 241 -13.38 -4.60 4.28
CA ASP A 241 -13.98 -5.40 3.20
C ASP A 241 -13.16 -6.68 3.05
N ARG A 242 -13.61 -7.63 2.20
CA ARG A 242 -12.96 -8.93 1.99
C ARG A 242 -11.46 -8.85 1.67
N TYR A 243 -11.03 -7.75 1.06
CA TYR A 243 -9.63 -7.52 0.67
C TYR A 243 -8.97 -6.37 1.43
N LEU A 244 -9.72 -5.61 2.24
CA LEU A 244 -9.22 -4.39 2.87
C LEU A 244 -9.23 -4.50 4.39
N ALA A 245 -8.10 -4.20 5.01
CA ALA A 245 -7.94 -4.15 6.46
C ALA A 245 -7.40 -2.79 6.89
N LEU A 246 -8.00 -2.22 7.93
CA LEU A 246 -7.50 -1.06 8.64
C LEU A 246 -6.58 -1.55 9.77
N VAL A 247 -5.33 -1.12 9.74
CA VAL A 247 -4.36 -1.37 10.81
C VAL A 247 -3.97 -0.04 11.44
N ALA A 248 -4.15 0.09 12.76
CA ALA A 248 -3.88 1.30 13.50
C ALA A 248 -2.95 1.03 14.69
N ILE A 249 -1.94 1.89 14.85
CA ILE A 249 -1.03 1.88 15.99
C ILE A 249 -1.56 2.90 17.00
N MET A 250 -1.90 2.42 18.20
CA MET A 250 -2.47 3.22 19.28
C MET A 250 -1.36 3.76 20.19
N LYS A 251 -1.62 4.91 20.83
CA LYS A 251 -0.74 5.45 21.88
C LYS A 251 -0.97 4.72 23.21
N GLU A 252 0.05 4.76 24.06
CA GLU A 252 -0.05 4.36 25.48
C GLU A 252 -1.28 5.05 26.12
N ASP A 253 -2.00 4.32 26.99
CA ASP A 253 -3.26 4.71 27.66
C ASP A 253 -4.54 4.75 26.79
N SER A 254 -4.45 4.52 25.48
CA SER A 254 -5.66 4.53 24.62
C SER A 254 -6.59 3.33 24.86
N TYR A 255 -6.06 2.27 25.51
CA TYR A 255 -6.79 1.02 25.79
C TYR A 255 -7.97 1.22 26.76
N ASP A 256 -7.88 2.19 27.68
CA ASP A 256 -8.97 2.48 28.64
C ASP A 256 -10.25 2.94 27.95
N SER A 257 -10.14 3.42 26.70
CA SER A 257 -11.24 3.90 25.87
C SER A 257 -11.58 2.99 24.68
N MET A 258 -11.19 1.71 24.73
CA MET A 258 -11.42 0.76 23.63
C MET A 258 -12.87 0.74 23.08
N PRO A 259 -13.93 0.83 23.90
CA PRO A 259 -15.31 0.87 23.38
C PRO A 259 -15.58 2.09 22.48
N LEU A 260 -15.01 3.26 22.82
CA LEU A 260 -15.14 4.47 22.01
C LEU A 260 -14.33 4.35 20.72
N VAL A 261 -13.14 3.75 20.81
CA VAL A 261 -12.29 3.46 19.65
C VAL A 261 -13.03 2.55 18.68
N ASN A 262 -13.62 1.46 19.17
CA ASN A 262 -14.36 0.51 18.34
C ASN A 262 -15.56 1.17 17.65
N MET A 263 -16.34 1.98 18.37
CA MET A 263 -17.47 2.71 17.79
C MET A 263 -17.04 3.70 16.69
N ASN A 264 -15.94 4.42 16.89
CA ASN A 264 -15.42 5.35 15.90
C ASN A 264 -14.83 4.62 14.68
N VAL A 265 -14.12 3.52 14.91
CA VAL A 265 -13.58 2.68 13.84
C VAL A 265 -14.72 2.09 13.01
N GLU A 266 -15.79 1.61 13.64
CA GLU A 266 -16.98 1.09 12.95
C GLU A 266 -17.63 2.15 12.06
N ALA A 267 -17.83 3.37 12.57
CA ALA A 267 -18.33 4.48 11.77
C ALA A 267 -17.44 4.82 10.57
N VAL A 268 -16.11 4.70 10.71
CA VAL A 268 -15.17 4.92 9.60
C VAL A 268 -15.21 3.75 8.60
N VAL A 269 -15.33 2.51 9.06
CA VAL A 269 -15.47 1.34 8.17
C VAL A 269 -16.75 1.44 7.33
N GLU A 270 -17.86 1.85 7.92
CA GLU A 270 -19.10 2.12 7.19
C GLU A 270 -18.91 3.24 6.17
N GLY A 271 -18.27 4.35 6.56
CA GLY A 271 -17.98 5.47 5.67
C GLY A 271 -17.03 5.11 4.52
N LEU A 272 -16.03 4.26 4.76
CA LEU A 272 -15.13 3.74 3.72
C LEU A 272 -15.89 2.85 2.74
N THR A 273 -16.77 1.99 3.25
CA THR A 273 -17.61 1.11 2.42
C THR A 273 -18.53 1.93 1.51
N GLU A 274 -19.15 2.99 2.04
CA GLU A 274 -19.96 3.92 1.25
C GLU A 274 -19.12 4.67 0.21
N PHE A 275 -17.94 5.16 0.59
CA PHE A 275 -17.01 5.83 -0.31
C PHE A 275 -16.62 4.95 -1.51
N PHE A 276 -16.28 3.68 -1.26
CA PHE A 276 -15.95 2.75 -2.34
C PHE A 276 -17.16 2.41 -3.21
N ASN A 277 -18.36 2.31 -2.63
CA ASN A 277 -19.58 2.08 -3.42
C ASN A 277 -19.95 3.26 -4.32
N ILE A 278 -19.72 4.51 -3.87
CA ILE A 278 -19.93 5.70 -4.69
C ILE A 278 -18.85 5.84 -5.77
N THR A 279 -17.62 5.42 -5.44
CA THR A 279 -16.45 5.57 -6.33
C THR A 279 -16.32 4.43 -7.35
N LYS A 280 -17.01 3.30 -7.14
CA LYS A 280 -17.12 2.26 -8.17
C LYS A 280 -17.64 2.90 -9.46
N PRO A 281 -16.91 2.76 -10.59
CA PRO A 281 -17.42 3.25 -11.85
C PRO A 281 -18.77 2.60 -12.09
N ARG A 282 -19.80 3.41 -12.34
CA ARG A 282 -21.08 2.93 -12.84
C ARG A 282 -20.75 2.12 -14.09
N GLN A 283 -20.89 0.80 -14.02
CA GLN A 283 -20.89 -0.03 -15.22
C GLN A 283 -22.00 0.51 -16.13
N GLN A 284 -21.60 1.21 -17.19
CA GLN A 284 -22.45 1.53 -18.33
C GLN A 284 -22.23 0.46 -19.39
#